data_AF-A0A7S0TID6-F1
#
_entry.id   AF-A0A7S0TID6-F1
#
_cell.length_a   1.000
_cell.length_b   1.000
_cell.length_c   1.000
_cell.angle_alpha   90.00
_cell.angle_beta   90.00
_cell.angle_gamma   90.00
#
_symmetry.space_group_name_H-M   'P 1'
#
loop_
_entity.id
_entity.type
_entity.pdbx_description
1 polymer ?
#
loop_
_entity_poly.entity_id
_entity_poly.type
_entity_poly.pdbx_seq_one_letter_code
_entity_poly.pdbx_strand_id
1 'polypeptide(L)'
;MDATIFTFLNMGALLGWTFVLFLLLSQLSATQAFLPLIIQQLTLPFFDTPIFDTTTSFPDDRLPIINLLLFLEGICFIEVGRIAIGQLKGNLVLGVILHLIRMSCLLIVLPAGLTSPSDTKVMISTLVLYSWALTEVGRYPMYLFPSSAMARYVRLVLPIVTFPVGAFAEAVGAYWHLKQLLLVGADDAATRSPFHWVQVGLLIMVVGINSLLGPTMAYPALLKKGLPVLLGKNDKSKSTRKKKD
;
A
#
# COMPACT_ATOMS: atom_id res chain seq x y z
N MET A 1 -5.99 -13.85 -23.81
CA MET A 1 -6.34 -13.91 -22.37
C MET A 1 -7.67 -13.19 -22.22
N ASP A 2 -8.69 -13.88 -21.72
CA ASP A 2 -10.07 -13.42 -21.80
C ASP A 2 -10.35 -12.25 -20.86
N ALA A 3 -11.15 -11.28 -21.33
CA ALA A 3 -11.59 -10.12 -20.54
C ALA A 3 -12.20 -10.53 -19.19
N THR A 4 -12.84 -11.70 -19.16
CA THR A 4 -13.45 -12.30 -17.97
C THR A 4 -12.45 -12.58 -16.85
N ILE A 5 -11.26 -13.11 -17.17
CA ILE A 5 -10.22 -13.42 -16.17
C ILE A 5 -9.78 -12.14 -15.47
N PHE A 6 -9.62 -11.05 -16.23
CA PHE A 6 -9.23 -9.77 -15.66
C PHE A 6 -10.31 -9.15 -14.79
N THR A 7 -11.58 -9.29 -15.16
CA THR A 7 -12.69 -8.86 -14.32
C THR A 7 -12.68 -9.59 -12.98
N PHE A 8 -12.45 -10.91 -12.98
CA PHE A 8 -12.32 -11.69 -11.75
C PHE A 8 -11.11 -11.26 -10.91
N LEU A 9 -9.95 -11.04 -11.51
CA LEU A 9 -8.76 -10.56 -10.81
C LEU A 9 -8.98 -9.17 -10.17
N ASN A 10 -9.56 -8.23 -10.92
CA ASN A 10 -9.87 -6.89 -10.41
C ASN A 10 -10.93 -6.93 -9.29
N MET A 11 -11.91 -7.82 -9.40
CA MET A 11 -12.93 -8.01 -8.36
C MET A 11 -12.33 -8.64 -7.11
N GLY A 12 -11.50 -9.68 -7.26
CA GLY A 12 -10.77 -10.29 -6.16
C GLY A 12 -9.88 -9.29 -5.43
N ALA A 13 -9.16 -8.44 -6.17
CA ALA A 13 -8.35 -7.39 -5.57
C ALA A 13 -9.20 -6.32 -4.87
N LEU A 14 -10.31 -5.86 -5.47
CA LEU A 14 -11.22 -4.91 -4.83
C LEU A 14 -11.76 -5.48 -3.51
N LEU A 15 -12.23 -6.72 -3.51
CA LEU A 15 -12.76 -7.39 -2.33
C LEU A 15 -11.69 -7.54 -1.25
N GLY A 16 -10.48 -8.00 -1.64
CA GLY A 16 -9.39 -8.18 -0.70
C GLY A 16 -8.91 -6.87 -0.07
N TRP A 17 -8.74 -5.79 -0.85
CA TRP A 17 -8.37 -4.48 -0.30
C TRP A 17 -9.49 -3.85 0.54
N THR A 18 -10.76 -4.08 0.17
CA THR A 18 -11.91 -3.65 0.99
C THR A 18 -11.93 -4.40 2.32
N PHE A 19 -11.62 -5.70 2.30
CA PHE A 19 -11.52 -6.50 3.52
C PHE A 19 -10.37 -6.01 4.41
N VAL A 20 -9.18 -5.74 3.85
CA VAL A 20 -8.08 -5.12 4.61
C VAL A 20 -8.51 -3.79 5.22
N LEU A 21 -9.17 -2.92 4.44
CA LEU A 21 -9.65 -1.63 4.95
C LEU A 21 -10.68 -1.81 6.08
N PHE A 22 -11.58 -2.78 5.95
CA PHE A 22 -12.55 -3.12 6.99
C PHE A 22 -11.87 -3.62 8.27
N LEU A 23 -10.86 -4.48 8.15
CA LEU A 23 -10.04 -4.92 9.30
C LEU A 23 -9.34 -3.75 9.96
N LEU A 24 -8.81 -2.78 9.20
CA LEU A 24 -8.19 -1.58 9.78
C LEU A 24 -9.23 -0.70 10.49
N LEU A 25 -10.37 -0.42 9.85
CA LEU A 25 -11.41 0.45 10.42
C LEU A 25 -12.06 -0.13 11.68
N SER A 26 -12.20 -1.46 11.76
CA SER A 26 -12.74 -2.12 12.95
C SER A 26 -11.84 -1.95 14.18
N GLN A 27 -10.53 -1.73 14.01
CA GLN A 27 -9.61 -1.37 15.11
C GLN A 27 -9.84 0.03 15.65
N LEU A 28 -10.19 0.97 14.77
CA LEU A 28 -10.39 2.36 15.16
C LEU A 28 -11.73 2.55 15.90
N SER A 29 -12.66 1.62 15.69
CA SER A 29 -13.99 1.69 16.26
C SER A 29 -14.04 1.08 17.66
N ALA A 30 -14.54 1.82 18.65
CA ALA A 30 -14.88 1.30 19.99
C ALA A 30 -15.96 0.19 19.97
N THR A 31 -16.50 -0.13 18.79
CA THR A 31 -17.50 -1.16 18.52
C THR A 31 -16.91 -2.55 18.25
N GLN A 32 -15.65 -2.83 18.63
CA GLN A 32 -15.09 -4.19 18.59
C GLN A 32 -16.03 -5.22 19.26
N ALA A 33 -16.75 -4.81 20.32
CA ALA A 33 -17.71 -5.65 21.04
C ALA A 33 -18.89 -6.19 20.20
N PHE A 34 -19.22 -5.59 19.05
CA PHE A 34 -20.36 -5.99 18.21
C PHE A 34 -19.98 -6.80 16.97
N LEU A 35 -18.70 -7.08 16.76
CA LEU A 35 -18.24 -7.86 15.62
C LEU A 35 -18.40 -9.38 15.89
N PRO A 36 -18.71 -10.19 14.85
CA PRO A 36 -18.69 -11.65 14.95
C PRO A 36 -17.34 -12.16 15.48
N LEU A 37 -17.35 -13.26 16.25
CA LEU A 37 -16.16 -13.80 16.91
C LEU A 37 -14.97 -14.03 15.95
N ILE A 38 -15.23 -14.49 14.73
CA ILE A 38 -14.19 -14.68 13.69
C ILE A 38 -13.54 -13.34 13.31
N ILE A 39 -14.33 -12.28 13.17
CA ILE A 39 -13.84 -10.95 12.84
C ILE A 39 -13.11 -10.37 14.06
N GLN A 40 -13.63 -10.57 15.27
CA GLN A 40 -12.94 -10.24 16.50
C GLN A 40 -11.57 -10.95 16.59
N GLN A 41 -11.48 -12.23 16.24
CA GLN A 41 -10.23 -12.97 16.17
C GLN A 41 -9.28 -12.50 15.07
N LEU A 42 -9.79 -11.90 13.98
CA LEU A 42 -8.97 -11.25 12.96
C LEU A 42 -8.53 -9.84 13.38
N THR A 43 -9.29 -9.18 14.26
CA THR A 43 -9.02 -7.81 14.72
C THR A 43 -8.19 -7.76 16.01
N LEU A 44 -8.48 -8.58 17.00
CA LEU A 44 -7.82 -8.60 18.30
C LEU A 44 -6.32 -8.94 18.27
N PRO A 45 -5.76 -9.76 17.34
CA PRO A 45 -4.32 -10.01 17.29
C PRO A 45 -3.55 -8.98 16.44
N PHE A 46 -4.23 -7.97 15.89
CA PHE A 46 -3.60 -7.03 14.95
C PHE A 46 -2.54 -6.14 15.63
N PHE A 47 -2.73 -5.79 16.91
CA PHE A 47 -1.76 -4.98 17.69
C PHE A 47 -1.49 -5.52 19.10
N ASP A 48 -2.50 -6.06 19.78
CA ASP A 48 -2.36 -6.51 21.16
C ASP A 48 -2.01 -7.99 21.23
N THR A 49 -0.72 -8.29 21.13
CA THR A 49 -0.18 -9.41 21.90
C THR A 49 0.73 -8.81 22.97
N PRO A 50 0.36 -8.87 24.26
CA PRO A 50 1.29 -8.53 25.31
C PRO A 50 2.54 -9.40 25.16
N ILE A 51 3.71 -8.78 25.27
CA ILE A 51 4.98 -9.47 25.48
C ILE A 51 4.84 -10.25 26.79
N PHE A 52 4.45 -11.52 26.75
CA PHE A 52 4.58 -12.44 27.88
C PHE A 52 4.37 -13.89 27.41
N ASP A 53 5.43 -14.54 26.91
CA ASP A 53 6.18 -15.56 27.67
C ASP A 53 7.24 -16.20 26.76
N THR A 54 8.47 -16.26 27.25
CA THR A 54 9.68 -16.59 26.49
C THR A 54 9.90 -18.10 26.27
N THR A 55 8.85 -18.93 26.30
CA THR A 55 9.03 -20.41 26.36
C THR A 55 8.07 -21.26 25.54
N THR A 56 7.23 -20.70 24.67
CA THR A 56 6.38 -21.52 23.79
C THR A 56 6.42 -21.00 22.37
N SER A 57 6.73 -21.88 21.42
CA SER A 57 6.64 -21.67 19.98
C SER A 57 5.24 -21.14 19.62
N PHE A 58 5.12 -19.82 19.46
CA PHE A 58 3.88 -19.19 19.03
C PHE A 58 3.55 -19.67 17.61
N PRO A 59 2.32 -20.11 17.32
CA PRO A 59 1.85 -20.18 15.96
C PRO A 59 1.85 -18.75 15.42
N ASP A 60 2.38 -18.62 14.22
CA ASP A 60 2.72 -17.38 13.55
C ASP A 60 1.42 -16.74 13.01
N ASP A 61 0.48 -16.40 13.92
CA ASP A 61 -0.91 -16.02 13.63
C ASP A 61 -1.04 -14.64 12.93
N ARG A 62 0.08 -13.95 12.71
CA ARG A 62 0.19 -12.71 11.89
C ARG A 62 0.60 -12.99 10.43
N LEU A 63 0.95 -14.23 10.09
CA LEU A 63 1.13 -14.69 8.70
C LEU A 63 -0.09 -14.47 7.79
N PRO A 64 -1.37 -14.63 8.20
CA PRO A 64 -2.47 -14.59 7.25
C PRO A 64 -2.65 -13.21 6.61
N ILE A 65 -2.38 -12.11 7.33
CA ILE A 65 -2.50 -10.76 6.74
C ILE A 65 -1.33 -10.42 5.83
N ILE A 66 -0.10 -10.77 6.19
CA ILE A 66 1.06 -10.59 5.30
C ILE A 66 0.89 -11.46 4.05
N ASN A 67 0.42 -12.69 4.20
CA ASN A 67 0.10 -13.57 3.07
C ASN A 67 -1.02 -13.01 2.19
N LEU A 68 -2.07 -12.45 2.79
CA LEU A 68 -3.14 -11.76 2.06
C LEU A 68 -2.58 -10.55 1.29
N LEU A 69 -1.77 -9.72 1.94
CA LEU A 69 -1.17 -8.55 1.31
C LEU A 69 -0.20 -8.94 0.19
N LEU A 70 0.60 -10.00 0.36
CA LEU A 70 1.45 -10.56 -0.68
C LEU A 70 0.63 -11.09 -1.86
N PHE A 71 -0.49 -11.76 -1.60
CA PHE A 71 -1.41 -12.20 -2.63
C PHE A 71 -2.01 -11.02 -3.42
N LEU A 72 -2.48 -9.99 -2.71
CA LEU A 72 -3.03 -8.77 -3.33
C LEU A 72 -1.96 -8.01 -4.11
N GLU A 73 -0.73 -7.97 -3.59
CA GLU A 73 0.43 -7.39 -4.28
C GLU A 73 0.77 -8.18 -5.54
N GLY A 74 0.64 -9.51 -5.51
CA GLY A 74 0.76 -10.37 -6.69
C GLY A 74 -0.22 -10.00 -7.80
N ILE A 75 -1.48 -9.71 -7.45
CA ILE A 75 -2.47 -9.23 -8.43
C ILE A 75 -2.04 -7.88 -9.01
N CYS A 76 -1.55 -6.96 -8.17
CA CYS A 76 -1.06 -5.68 -8.63
C CYS A 76 0.18 -5.82 -9.53
N PHE A 77 1.07 -6.77 -9.25
CA PHE A 77 2.24 -7.07 -10.09
C PHE A 77 1.83 -7.60 -11.47
N ILE A 78 0.78 -8.44 -11.54
CA ILE A 78 0.20 -8.89 -12.82
C ILE A 78 -0.27 -7.67 -13.64
N GLU A 79 -0.82 -6.62 -13.01
CA GLU A 79 -1.18 -5.38 -13.72
C GLU A 79 0.02 -4.67 -14.35
N VAL A 80 1.17 -4.62 -13.66
CA VAL A 80 2.41 -4.08 -14.24
C VAL A 80 2.87 -4.93 -15.42
N GLY A 81 2.79 -6.26 -15.30
CA GLY A 81 3.03 -7.18 -16.41
C GLY A 81 2.17 -6.85 -17.63
N ARG A 82 0.89 -6.49 -17.43
CA ARG A 82 -0.02 -6.06 -18.51
C ARG A 82 0.40 -4.74 -19.17
N ILE A 83 0.95 -3.81 -18.38
CA ILE A 83 1.52 -2.58 -18.93
C ILE A 83 2.75 -2.90 -19.78
N ALA A 84 3.60 -3.84 -19.33
CA ALA A 84 4.81 -4.25 -20.05
C ALA A 84 4.49 -4.87 -21.42
N ILE A 85 3.44 -5.70 -21.51
CA ILE A 85 2.98 -6.29 -22.78
C ILE A 85 2.09 -5.36 -23.61
N GLY A 86 1.89 -4.10 -23.18
CA GLY A 86 1.12 -3.10 -23.92
C GLY A 86 -0.40 -3.24 -23.86
N GLN A 87 -0.93 -4.15 -23.04
CA GLN A 87 -2.38 -4.35 -22.87
C GLN A 87 -3.05 -3.23 -22.06
N LEU A 88 -2.29 -2.52 -21.22
CA LEU A 88 -2.80 -1.46 -20.36
C LEU A 88 -1.92 -0.21 -20.49
N LYS A 89 -2.55 0.96 -20.64
CA LYS A 89 -1.84 2.24 -20.74
C LYS A 89 -1.33 2.65 -19.35
N GLY A 90 -0.01 2.66 -19.16
CA GLY A 90 0.61 3.05 -17.90
C GLY A 90 2.09 3.40 -18.07
N ASN A 91 2.67 4.02 -17.04
CA ASN A 91 4.11 4.21 -16.96
C ASN A 91 4.72 2.97 -16.32
N LEU A 92 5.33 2.10 -17.14
CA LEU A 92 5.91 0.85 -16.68
C LEU A 92 6.98 1.06 -15.60
N VAL A 93 7.89 2.02 -15.82
CA VAL A 93 8.99 2.31 -14.89
C VAL A 93 8.46 2.72 -13.52
N LEU A 94 7.48 3.63 -13.51
CA LEU A 94 6.83 4.05 -12.27
C LEU A 94 6.12 2.88 -11.57
N GLY A 95 5.46 2.01 -12.34
CA GLY A 95 4.83 0.80 -11.81
C GLY A 95 5.85 -0.11 -11.13
N VAL A 96 6.92 -0.47 -11.84
CA VAL A 96 7.99 -1.33 -11.29
C VAL A 96 8.59 -0.75 -10.01
N ILE A 97 8.92 0.54 -9.99
CA ILE A 97 9.49 1.20 -8.81
C ILE A 97 8.53 1.13 -7.62
N LEU A 98 7.25 1.44 -7.84
CA LEU A 98 6.24 1.42 -6.77
C LEU A 98 6.04 0.01 -6.20
N HIS A 99 6.06 -1.01 -7.05
CA HIS A 99 6.01 -2.41 -6.63
C HIS A 99 7.26 -2.84 -5.85
N LEU A 100 8.45 -2.39 -6.25
CA LEU A 100 9.68 -2.67 -5.50
C LEU A 100 9.64 -2.04 -4.10
N ILE A 101 9.12 -0.82 -3.97
CA ILE A 101 8.92 -0.15 -2.68
C ILE A 101 7.92 -0.93 -1.82
N ARG A 102 6.77 -1.28 -2.38
CA ARG A 102 5.72 -2.03 -1.68
C ARG A 102 6.21 -3.40 -1.23
N MET A 103 6.91 -4.13 -2.08
CA MET A 103 7.53 -5.41 -1.72
C MET A 103 8.59 -5.25 -0.63
N SER A 104 9.44 -4.23 -0.70
CA SER A 104 10.42 -3.94 0.36
C SER A 104 9.73 -3.62 1.68
N CYS A 105 8.63 -2.85 1.63
CA CYS A 105 7.84 -2.54 2.80
C CYS A 105 7.12 -3.78 3.36
N LEU A 106 6.54 -4.63 2.52
CA LEU A 106 5.86 -5.87 2.92
C LEU A 106 6.79 -6.89 3.57
N LEU A 107 8.01 -7.01 3.05
CA LEU A 107 8.96 -8.02 3.51
C LEU A 107 9.84 -7.56 4.67
N ILE A 108 10.05 -6.24 4.81
CA ILE A 108 11.03 -5.69 5.77
C ILE A 108 10.35 -4.74 6.77
N VAL A 109 9.68 -3.70 6.28
CA VAL A 109 9.19 -2.60 7.12
C VAL A 109 7.95 -2.99 7.93
N LEU A 110 6.95 -3.60 7.29
CA LEU A 110 5.69 -3.97 7.92
C LEU A 110 5.87 -5.06 8.99
N PRO A 111 6.60 -6.16 8.74
CA PRO A 111 6.84 -7.17 9.77
C PRO A 111 7.56 -6.58 10.99
N ALA A 112 8.59 -5.75 10.78
CA ALA A 112 9.36 -5.15 11.86
C ALA A 112 8.58 -4.07 12.64
N GLY A 113 7.71 -3.31 11.98
CA GLY A 113 6.94 -2.25 12.62
C GLY A 113 5.70 -2.77 13.36
N LEU A 114 4.97 -3.73 12.76
CA LEU A 114 3.76 -4.32 13.38
C LEU A 114 4.10 -5.18 14.60
N THR A 115 5.27 -5.81 14.64
CA THR A 115 5.73 -6.62 15.78
C THR A 115 6.46 -5.80 16.85
N SER A 116 6.63 -4.49 16.63
CA SER A 116 7.37 -3.65 17.56
C SER A 116 6.52 -3.33 18.80
N PRO A 117 7.12 -3.33 20.01
CA PRO A 117 6.43 -2.86 21.21
C PRO A 117 6.23 -1.34 21.26
N SER A 118 6.70 -0.60 20.24
CA SER A 118 6.54 0.84 20.18
C SER A 118 5.24 1.20 19.45
N ASP A 119 4.29 1.79 20.17
CA ASP A 119 3.03 2.31 19.63
C ASP A 119 3.24 3.17 18.38
N THR A 120 4.31 3.97 18.36
CA THR A 120 4.64 4.82 17.23
C THR A 120 5.02 4.02 15.98
N LYS A 121 5.81 2.95 16.11
CA LYS A 121 6.19 2.06 14.99
C LYS A 121 4.98 1.32 14.44
N VAL A 122 4.15 0.83 15.34
CA VAL A 122 2.87 0.19 15.03
C VAL A 122 1.97 1.15 14.25
N MET A 123 1.79 2.37 14.76
CA MET A 123 0.98 3.42 14.11
C MET A 123 1.49 3.73 12.69
N ILE A 124 2.80 3.85 12.49
CA ILE A 124 3.36 4.12 11.15
C ILE A 124 3.09 2.98 10.18
N SER A 125 3.32 1.72 10.58
CA SER A 125 2.98 0.57 9.74
C SER A 125 1.48 0.51 9.42
N THR A 126 0.64 0.92 10.37
CA THR A 126 -0.81 1.02 10.16
C THR A 126 -1.17 2.09 9.13
N LEU A 127 -0.52 3.26 9.18
CA LEU A 127 -0.71 4.33 8.21
C LEU A 127 -0.30 3.91 6.79
N VAL A 128 0.78 3.13 6.65
CA VAL A 128 1.15 2.50 5.37
C VAL A 128 -0.02 1.66 4.86
N LEU A 129 -0.55 0.74 5.69
CA LEU A 129 -1.65 -0.14 5.30
C LEU A 129 -2.94 0.64 4.95
N TYR A 130 -3.31 1.65 5.73
CA TYR A 130 -4.45 2.51 5.41
C TYR A 130 -4.28 3.22 4.08
N SER A 131 -3.11 3.81 3.85
CA SER A 131 -2.84 4.54 2.61
C SER A 131 -2.93 3.63 1.39
N TRP A 132 -2.42 2.40 1.50
CA TRP A 132 -2.49 1.40 0.43
C TRP A 132 -3.92 0.95 0.21
N ALA A 133 -4.61 0.50 1.26
CA ALA A 133 -5.95 -0.04 1.17
C ALA A 133 -6.93 0.99 0.59
N LEU A 134 -6.87 2.24 1.05
CA LEU A 134 -7.68 3.32 0.47
C LEU A 134 -7.37 3.52 -1.01
N THR A 135 -6.09 3.67 -1.37
CA THR A 135 -5.70 3.91 -2.76
C THR A 135 -6.18 2.80 -3.68
N GLU A 136 -6.04 1.55 -3.27
CA GLU A 136 -6.43 0.37 -4.03
C GLU A 136 -7.95 0.23 -4.16
N VAL A 137 -8.70 0.41 -3.06
CA VAL A 137 -10.17 0.44 -3.07
C VAL A 137 -10.70 1.54 -4.01
N GLY A 138 -10.03 2.70 -4.07
CA GLY A 138 -10.39 3.75 -5.03
C GLY A 138 -9.96 3.48 -6.47
N ARG A 139 -9.00 2.59 -6.69
CA ARG A 139 -8.41 2.28 -8.00
C ARG A 139 -9.26 1.29 -8.80
N TYR A 140 -9.64 0.18 -8.18
CA TYR A 140 -10.30 -0.96 -8.84
C TYR A 140 -11.69 -0.69 -9.41
N PRO A 141 -12.54 0.19 -8.83
CA PRO A 141 -13.84 0.51 -9.42
C PRO A 141 -13.74 1.03 -10.86
N MET A 142 -12.66 1.72 -11.23
CA MET A 142 -12.45 2.18 -12.61
C MET A 142 -12.19 1.02 -13.59
N TYR A 143 -11.59 -0.07 -13.14
CA TYR A 143 -11.35 -1.24 -14.00
C TYR A 143 -12.60 -2.08 -14.18
N LEU A 144 -13.47 -2.15 -13.16
CA LEU A 144 -14.74 -2.87 -13.23
C LEU A 144 -15.81 -2.07 -13.98
N PHE A 145 -15.84 -0.75 -13.80
CA PHE A 145 -16.84 0.14 -14.39
C PHE A 145 -16.18 1.32 -15.14
N PRO A 146 -15.52 1.07 -16.28
CA PRO A 146 -14.73 2.09 -16.98
C PRO A 146 -15.56 3.27 -17.54
N SER A 147 -16.87 3.08 -17.72
CA SER A 147 -17.83 4.10 -18.13
C SER A 147 -18.23 5.04 -16.99
N SER A 148 -17.99 4.69 -15.73
CA SER A 148 -18.41 5.49 -14.58
C SER A 148 -17.53 6.73 -14.41
N ALA A 149 -18.17 7.90 -14.44
CA ALA A 149 -17.50 9.18 -14.14
C ALA A 149 -17.02 9.25 -12.69
N MET A 150 -17.81 8.71 -11.75
CA MET A 150 -17.47 8.68 -10.33
C MET A 150 -16.23 7.82 -10.07
N ALA A 151 -16.14 6.63 -10.68
CA ALA A 151 -14.97 5.76 -10.52
C ALA A 151 -13.68 6.43 -11.01
N ARG A 152 -13.78 7.19 -12.11
CA ARG A 152 -12.66 7.99 -12.63
C ARG A 152 -12.31 9.16 -11.71
N TYR A 153 -13.32 9.82 -11.14
CA TYR A 153 -13.13 10.90 -10.17
C TYR A 153 -12.36 10.40 -8.95
N VAL A 154 -12.82 9.31 -8.33
CA VAL A 154 -12.18 8.70 -7.16
C VAL A 154 -10.74 8.32 -7.46
N ARG A 155 -10.46 7.66 -8.60
CA ARG A 155 -9.08 7.29 -8.98
C ARG A 155 -8.13 8.49 -9.11
N LEU A 156 -8.65 9.65 -9.50
CA LEU A 156 -7.81 10.84 -9.71
C LEU A 156 -7.62 11.66 -8.43
N VAL A 157 -8.62 11.68 -7.54
CA VAL A 157 -8.61 12.50 -6.33
C VAL A 157 -7.99 11.75 -5.16
N LEU A 158 -8.29 10.46 -5.00
CA LEU A 158 -7.87 9.71 -3.81
C LEU A 158 -6.33 9.67 -3.64
N PRO A 159 -5.53 9.42 -4.70
CA PRO A 159 -4.07 9.47 -4.61
C PRO A 159 -3.50 10.84 -4.23
N ILE A 160 -4.24 11.95 -4.39
CA ILE A 160 -3.75 13.27 -3.97
C ILE A 160 -3.52 13.31 -2.46
N VAL A 161 -4.34 12.59 -1.71
CA VAL A 161 -4.27 12.53 -0.24
C VAL A 161 -3.51 11.30 0.22
N THR A 162 -3.82 10.13 -0.33
CA THR A 162 -3.24 8.88 0.15
C THR A 162 -1.76 8.72 -0.21
N PHE A 163 -1.32 9.23 -1.36
CA PHE A 163 0.07 9.13 -1.79
C PHE A 163 1.06 9.81 -0.83
N PRO A 164 0.93 11.10 -0.48
CA PRO A 164 1.89 11.75 0.43
C PRO A 164 1.91 11.11 1.82
N VAL A 165 0.74 10.69 2.34
CA VAL A 165 0.66 10.00 3.64
C VAL A 165 1.37 8.65 3.58
N GLY A 166 1.11 7.86 2.54
CA GLY A 166 1.74 6.55 2.34
C GLY A 166 3.24 6.66 2.14
N ALA A 167 3.70 7.51 1.22
CA ALA A 167 5.12 7.71 0.94
C ALA A 167 5.89 8.17 2.19
N PHE A 168 5.31 9.10 2.97
CA PHE A 168 5.91 9.53 4.23
C PHE A 168 6.00 8.39 5.24
N ALA A 169 4.92 7.64 5.46
CA ALA A 169 4.89 6.53 6.40
C ALA A 169 5.88 5.41 6.01
N GLU A 170 5.94 5.06 4.71
CA GLU A 170 6.90 4.11 4.16
C GLU A 170 8.35 4.58 4.39
N ALA A 171 8.64 5.86 4.13
CA ALA A 171 9.98 6.42 4.31
C ALA A 171 10.41 6.42 5.78
N VAL A 172 9.53 6.84 6.70
CA VAL A 172 9.85 6.87 8.13
C VAL A 172 10.02 5.46 8.68
N GLY A 173 9.13 4.52 8.31
CA GLY A 173 9.24 3.12 8.69
C GLY A 173 10.55 2.48 8.20
N ALA A 174 10.89 2.72 6.93
CA ALA A 174 12.14 2.24 6.34
C ALA A 174 13.37 2.86 7.00
N TYR A 175 13.35 4.17 7.30
CA TYR A 175 14.44 4.87 7.97
C TYR A 175 14.72 4.31 9.36
N TRP A 176 13.67 4.05 10.15
CA TRP A 176 13.84 3.48 11.48
C TRP A 176 14.45 2.09 11.46
N HIS A 177 14.00 1.23 10.54
CA HIS A 177 14.55 -0.10 10.42
C HIS A 177 15.99 -0.07 9.87
N LEU A 178 16.27 0.81 8.91
CA LEU A 178 17.62 1.05 8.40
C LEU A 178 18.57 1.49 9.52
N LYS A 179 18.15 2.44 10.36
CA LYS A 179 18.96 2.90 11.49
C LYS A 179 19.25 1.76 12.46
N GLN A 180 18.26 0.89 12.73
CA GLN A 180 18.46 -0.28 13.59
C GLN A 180 19.47 -1.26 12.98
N LEU A 181 19.37 -1.57 11.69
CA LEU A 181 20.32 -2.45 10.99
C LEU A 181 21.74 -1.89 11.00
N LEU A 182 21.91 -0.59 10.75
CA LEU A 182 23.23 0.04 10.73
C LEU A 182 23.88 0.15 12.10
N LEU A 183 23.09 0.38 13.16
CA LEU A 183 23.60 0.48 14.53
C LEU A 183 23.91 -0.89 15.14
N VAL A 184 23.01 -1.87 14.99
CA VAL A 184 23.19 -3.22 15.54
C VAL A 184 24.21 -4.03 14.72
N GLY A 185 24.30 -3.78 13.41
CA GLY A 185 25.24 -4.46 12.53
C GLY A 185 26.70 -4.07 12.76
N ALA A 186 27.01 -3.04 13.54
CA ALA A 186 28.38 -2.59 13.80
C ALA A 186 29.15 -3.53 14.76
N ASP A 187 28.46 -4.18 15.69
CA ASP A 187 29.11 -4.84 16.84
C ASP A 187 29.24 -6.37 16.71
N ASP A 188 28.47 -7.04 15.82
CA ASP A 188 28.52 -8.50 15.65
C ASP A 188 28.65 -8.92 14.18
N ALA A 189 29.88 -9.18 13.73
CA ALA A 189 30.17 -9.65 12.37
C ALA A 189 29.82 -11.13 12.16
N ALA A 190 29.70 -11.93 13.24
CA ALA A 190 29.54 -13.38 13.18
C ALA A 190 28.09 -13.85 12.92
N THR A 191 27.10 -12.99 13.15
CA THR A 191 25.65 -13.30 13.05
C THR A 191 24.95 -12.58 11.89
N ARG A 192 25.70 -11.92 11.00
CA ARG A 192 25.13 -11.19 9.86
C ARG A 192 24.46 -12.15 8.88
N SER A 193 23.17 -11.93 8.61
CA SER A 193 22.46 -12.65 7.56
C SER A 193 23.16 -12.39 6.20
N PRO A 194 23.18 -13.38 5.28
CA PRO A 194 23.81 -13.21 3.98
C PRO A 194 23.17 -12.10 3.13
N PHE A 195 21.97 -11.66 3.51
CA PHE A 195 21.19 -10.63 2.78
C PHE A 195 21.20 -9.26 3.46
N HIS A 196 22.01 -9.05 4.50
CA HIS A 196 22.06 -7.80 5.25
C HIS A 196 22.25 -6.56 4.35
N TRP A 197 23.23 -6.60 3.45
CA TRP A 197 23.50 -5.49 2.54
C TRP A 197 22.40 -5.28 1.49
N VAL A 198 21.70 -6.36 1.10
CA VAL A 198 20.54 -6.26 0.21
C VAL A 198 19.41 -5.52 0.92
N GLN A 199 19.13 -5.86 2.18
CA GLN A 199 18.11 -5.17 2.99
C GLN A 199 18.46 -3.68 3.17
N VAL A 200 19.71 -3.37 3.52
CA VAL A 200 20.19 -1.98 3.63
C VAL A 200 19.99 -1.22 2.32
N GLY A 201 20.38 -1.81 1.18
CA GLY A 201 20.20 -1.20 -0.13
C GLY A 201 18.74 -0.94 -0.48
N LEU A 202 17.85 -1.91 -0.22
CA LEU A 202 16.41 -1.77 -0.45
C LEU A 202 15.79 -0.67 0.42
N LEU A 203 16.18 -0.58 1.69
CA LEU A 203 15.67 0.45 2.60
C LEU A 203 16.16 1.86 2.22
N ILE A 204 17.43 2.00 1.84
CA ILE A 204 17.97 3.26 1.31
C ILE A 204 17.19 3.68 0.07
N MET A 205 16.90 2.73 -0.83
CA MET A 205 16.07 2.98 -2.01
C MET A 205 14.67 3.46 -1.61
N VAL A 206 13.98 2.79 -0.69
CA VAL A 206 12.64 3.19 -0.22
C VAL A 206 12.68 4.62 0.34
N VAL A 207 13.62 4.92 1.24
CA VAL A 207 13.77 6.25 1.84
C VAL A 207 14.06 7.29 0.76
N GLY A 208 15.01 7.03 -0.13
CA GLY A 208 15.42 7.96 -1.18
C GLY A 208 14.29 8.24 -2.18
N ILE A 209 13.61 7.21 -2.66
CA ILE A 209 12.53 7.38 -3.64
C ILE A 209 11.34 8.11 -3.00
N ASN A 210 10.90 7.73 -1.80
CA ASN A 210 9.74 8.35 -1.17
C ASN A 210 10.01 9.74 -0.60
N SER A 211 11.25 10.07 -0.24
CA SER A 211 11.60 11.40 0.27
C SER A 211 11.97 12.39 -0.84
N LEU A 212 12.53 11.91 -1.95
CA LEU A 212 13.01 12.78 -3.04
C LEU A 212 12.12 12.65 -4.27
N LEU A 213 12.07 11.47 -4.90
CA LEU A 213 11.42 11.29 -6.21
C LEU A 213 9.89 11.35 -6.12
N GLY A 214 9.31 10.86 -5.02
CA GLY A 214 7.87 10.92 -4.77
C GLY A 214 7.37 12.38 -4.78
N PRO A 215 7.89 13.25 -3.89
CA PRO A 215 7.51 14.66 -3.83
C PRO A 215 7.89 15.47 -5.07
N THR A 216 9.04 15.19 -5.70
CA THR A 216 9.53 16.01 -6.82
C THR A 216 8.97 15.59 -8.19
N MET A 217 8.65 14.31 -8.39
CA MET A 217 8.23 13.80 -9.71
C MET A 217 6.81 13.23 -9.68
N ALA A 218 6.51 12.33 -8.75
CA ALA A 218 5.23 11.63 -8.73
C ALA A 218 4.08 12.54 -8.29
N TYR A 219 4.25 13.27 -7.18
CA TYR A 219 3.21 14.11 -6.60
C TYR A 219 2.77 15.26 -7.52
N PRO A 220 3.68 16.02 -8.16
CA PRO A 220 3.27 17.06 -9.11
C PRO A 220 2.51 16.51 -10.31
N ALA A 221 2.86 15.31 -10.79
CA ALA A 221 2.14 14.64 -11.87
C ALA A 221 0.73 14.21 -11.44
N LEU A 222 0.55 13.77 -10.20
CA LEU A 222 -0.76 13.47 -9.61
C LEU A 222 -1.60 14.74 -9.47
N LEU A 223 -1.04 15.81 -8.89
CA LEU A 223 -1.73 17.10 -8.76
C LEU A 223 -2.15 17.66 -10.11
N LYS A 224 -1.28 17.63 -11.11
CA LYS A 224 -1.60 18.12 -12.47
C LYS A 224 -2.80 17.39 -13.09
N LYS A 225 -3.00 16.11 -12.75
CA LYS A 225 -4.11 15.29 -13.26
C LYS A 225 -5.38 15.42 -12.42
N GLY A 226 -5.24 15.44 -11.10
CA GLY A 226 -6.36 15.40 -10.16
C GLY A 226 -6.93 16.77 -9.78
N LEU A 227 -6.10 17.81 -9.69
CA LEU A 227 -6.55 19.15 -9.29
C LEU A 227 -7.57 19.77 -10.26
N PRO A 228 -7.45 19.64 -11.60
CA PRO A 228 -8.48 20.14 -12.52
C PRO A 228 -9.85 19.46 -12.33
N VAL A 229 -9.85 18.19 -11.91
CA VAL A 229 -11.06 17.42 -11.62
C VAL A 229 -11.70 17.90 -10.32
N LEU A 230 -10.89 18.08 -9.28
CA LEU A 230 -11.35 18.59 -7.97
C LEU A 230 -11.93 20.01 -8.08
N LEU A 231 -11.34 20.86 -8.94
CA LEU A 231 -11.80 22.23 -9.16
C LEU A 231 -12.94 22.35 -10.20
N GLY A 232 -13.49 21.24 -10.70
CA GLY A 232 -14.58 21.25 -11.69
C GLY A 232 -14.22 21.89 -13.05
N LYS A 233 -12.94 22.03 -13.38
CA LYS A 233 -12.48 22.72 -14.60
C LYS A 233 -12.61 21.89 -15.88
N ASN A 234 -12.87 20.58 -15.78
CA ASN A 234 -12.96 19.69 -16.94
C ASN A 234 -14.21 19.91 -17.83
N ASP A 235 -15.27 20.55 -17.32
CA ASP A 235 -16.49 20.76 -18.11
C ASP A 235 -16.43 21.94 -19.07
N LYS A 236 -15.57 22.94 -18.81
CA LYS A 236 -15.46 24.14 -19.66
C LYS A 236 -14.78 23.89 -21.01
N SER A 237 -13.99 22.81 -21.15
CA SER A 237 -13.31 22.46 -22.41
C SER A 237 -14.21 21.69 -23.39
N LYS A 238 -15.19 20.91 -22.87
CA LYS A 238 -16.13 20.18 -23.73
C LYS A 238 -17.27 21.04 -24.25
N SER A 239 -17.69 22.08 -23.53
CA SER A 239 -18.79 22.96 -23.96
C SER A 239 -18.42 23.88 -25.13
N THR A 240 -17.15 24.27 -25.28
CA THR A 240 -16.68 25.12 -26.39
C THR A 240 -16.51 24.34 -27.69
N ARG A 241 -16.29 23.02 -27.63
CA ARG A 241 -16.14 22.18 -28.83
C ARG A 241 -17.47 21.75 -29.45
N LYS A 242 -18.55 21.71 -28.68
CA LYS A 242 -19.92 21.41 -29.15
C LYS A 242 -20.67 22.61 -29.77
N LYS A 243 -20.09 23.81 -29.73
CA LYS A 243 -20.68 25.03 -30.31
C LYS A 243 -20.09 25.39 -31.69
N LYS A 244 -19.36 24.46 -32.31
CA LYS A 244 -18.67 24.68 -33.60
C LYS A 244 -19.09 23.71 -34.71
N ASP A 245 -20.16 22.95 -34.49
CA ASP A 245 -20.82 22.14 -35.51
C ASP A 245 -22.23 22.69 -35.77
#